data_AF-A0A8G4YR71-F1
#
_entry.id   AF-A0A8G4YR71-F1
#
_cell.length_a   1.000
_cell.length_b   1.000
_cell.length_c   1.000
_cell.angle_alpha   90.00
_cell.angle_beta   90.00
_cell.angle_gamma   90.00
#
_symmetry.space_group_name_H-M   'P 1'
#
loop_
_entity.id
_entity.type
_entity.pdbx_description
1 polymer ?
#
loop_
_entity_poly.entity_id
_entity_poly.type
_entity_poly.pdbx_seq_one_letter_code
_entity_poly.pdbx_strand_id
1 'polypeptide(L)'
;MSQATPCTTTPTNNTNTTALLTPAEFEAIRLYSEEGLSIENVRKTTGLPNHHVRALLKGKPRALNTPLSKSVARVYELAIRPLGIKDYELRDILHEEYGSNWDEQKGCYHAKTTPDTIKQVKEKVRDRARREGQSVIFVMDWVCDSLATESRVFLESAALSLMARVDECVNEFMERFAAHATEDSEEADLAHCKQAYAARRHLLKLVSGLHPEPNSSLLERTTAVTDALDGISDLPAPPVPRQEPAGLIPEPSNSNAFLDYIEAQGWL
;
A
#
# COMPACT_ATOMS: atom_id res chain seq x y z
N MET A 1 -1.94 -40.46 -86.92
CA MET A 1 -1.24 -39.17 -86.98
C MET A 1 -2.24 -38.09 -86.62
N SER A 2 -2.34 -37.74 -85.34
CA SER A 2 -3.24 -36.70 -84.82
C SER A 2 -2.40 -35.56 -84.28
N GLN A 3 -2.66 -34.35 -84.76
CA GLN A 3 -2.09 -33.11 -84.26
C GLN A 3 -2.83 -32.70 -82.97
N ALA A 4 -2.09 -32.20 -81.98
CA ALA A 4 -2.64 -31.49 -80.83
C ALA A 4 -1.83 -30.20 -80.60
N THR A 5 -2.54 -29.09 -80.56
CA THR A 5 -2.13 -27.71 -80.34
C THR A 5 -1.65 -27.48 -78.89
N PRO A 6 -0.73 -26.53 -78.63
CA PRO A 6 -0.26 -26.22 -77.29
C PRO A 6 -1.21 -25.25 -76.57
N CYS A 7 -1.50 -25.55 -75.29
CA CYS A 7 -2.29 -24.72 -74.39
C CYS A 7 -1.35 -23.75 -73.65
N THR A 8 -1.56 -22.45 -73.86
CA THR A 8 -0.86 -21.36 -73.18
C THR A 8 -1.43 -21.19 -71.77
N THR A 9 -0.63 -21.46 -70.74
CA THR A 9 -0.96 -21.11 -69.35
C THR A 9 -0.10 -19.93 -68.90
N THR A 10 -0.76 -18.79 -68.70
CA THR A 10 -0.22 -17.57 -68.09
C THR A 10 0.14 -17.81 -66.61
N PRO A 11 1.26 -17.30 -66.10
CA PRO A 11 1.54 -17.32 -64.67
C PRO A 11 0.79 -16.19 -63.96
N THR A 12 -0.06 -16.54 -63.00
CA THR A 12 -0.71 -15.60 -62.08
C THR A 12 0.31 -15.06 -61.09
N ASN A 13 0.66 -13.77 -61.24
CA ASN A 13 1.49 -13.05 -60.29
C ASN A 13 0.78 -12.90 -58.93
N ASN A 14 1.22 -13.67 -57.93
CA ASN A 14 0.92 -13.39 -56.53
C ASN A 14 1.79 -12.21 -56.06
N THR A 15 1.22 -11.02 -56.07
CA THR A 15 1.81 -9.83 -55.44
C THR A 15 1.41 -9.82 -53.97
N ASN A 16 2.32 -10.31 -53.12
CA ASN A 16 2.35 -9.95 -51.71
C ASN A 16 2.76 -8.48 -51.61
N THR A 17 1.79 -7.58 -51.78
CA THR A 17 1.95 -6.16 -51.51
C THR A 17 1.84 -5.94 -50.01
N THR A 18 2.97 -5.73 -49.35
CA THR A 18 3.05 -5.06 -48.05
C THR A 18 2.48 -3.65 -48.24
N ALA A 19 1.16 -3.52 -48.17
CA ALA A 19 0.49 -2.24 -48.24
C ALA A 19 0.99 -1.39 -47.06
N LEU A 20 1.57 -0.24 -47.38
CA LEU A 20 1.90 0.79 -46.40
C LEU A 20 0.60 1.16 -45.69
N LEU A 21 0.51 0.81 -44.40
CA LEU A 21 -0.62 1.15 -43.55
C LEU A 21 -0.86 2.66 -43.64
N THR A 22 -2.12 3.04 -43.85
CA THR A 22 -2.53 4.44 -43.87
C THR A 22 -2.40 5.06 -42.47
N PRO A 23 -2.26 6.39 -42.35
CA PRO A 23 -2.17 7.05 -41.04
C PRO A 23 -3.35 6.73 -40.11
N ALA A 24 -4.55 6.59 -40.67
CA ALA A 24 -5.75 6.21 -39.92
C ALA A 24 -5.71 4.75 -39.42
N GLU A 25 -5.07 3.85 -40.16
CA GLU A 25 -4.86 2.46 -39.73
C GLU A 25 -3.79 2.36 -38.63
N PHE A 26 -2.72 3.15 -38.73
CA PHE A 26 -1.74 3.26 -37.63
C PHE A 26 -2.38 3.80 -36.35
N GLU A 27 -3.20 4.84 -36.46
CA GLU A 27 -3.92 5.40 -35.32
C GLU A 27 -4.94 4.42 -34.73
N ALA A 28 -5.66 3.67 -35.56
CA ALA A 28 -6.57 2.62 -35.09
C ALA A 28 -5.85 1.53 -34.29
N ILE A 29 -4.63 1.16 -34.71
CA ILE A 29 -3.80 0.20 -33.97
C ILE A 29 -3.37 0.82 -32.65
N ARG A 30 -2.81 2.04 -32.65
CA ARG A 30 -2.36 2.77 -31.46
C ARG A 30 -3.46 2.86 -30.40
N LEU A 31 -4.64 3.34 -30.78
CA LEU A 31 -5.81 3.48 -29.88
C LEU A 31 -6.27 2.14 -29.27
N TYR A 32 -6.14 1.04 -30.02
CA TYR A 32 -6.54 -0.28 -29.54
C TYR A 32 -5.46 -0.98 -28.70
N SER A 33 -4.20 -0.91 -29.14
CA SER A 33 -3.07 -1.63 -28.54
C SER A 33 -2.40 -0.88 -27.39
N GLU A 34 -2.43 0.46 -27.39
CA GLU A 34 -1.78 1.28 -26.35
C GLU A 34 -2.81 1.89 -25.40
N GLU A 35 -3.87 2.50 -25.93
CA GLU A 35 -4.89 3.18 -25.09
C GLU A 35 -6.03 2.25 -24.64
N GLY A 36 -6.13 1.07 -25.23
CA GLY A 36 -7.07 0.03 -24.81
C GLY A 36 -8.54 0.33 -25.11
N LEU A 37 -8.82 1.17 -26.10
CA LEU A 37 -10.18 1.53 -26.48
C LEU A 37 -10.94 0.33 -27.07
N SER A 38 -12.27 0.31 -26.90
CA SER A 38 -13.11 -0.72 -27.52
C SER A 38 -13.11 -0.54 -29.04
N ILE A 39 -13.34 -1.62 -29.79
CA ILE A 39 -13.47 -1.58 -31.26
C ILE A 39 -14.48 -0.52 -31.71
N GLU A 40 -15.54 -0.32 -30.93
CA GLU A 40 -16.55 0.69 -31.21
C GLU A 40 -16.04 2.13 -31.01
N ASN A 41 -15.26 2.38 -29.96
CA ASN A 41 -14.65 3.68 -29.74
C ASN A 41 -13.54 3.97 -30.76
N VAL A 42 -12.71 2.97 -31.09
CA VAL A 42 -11.70 3.08 -32.17
C VAL A 42 -12.37 3.44 -33.50
N ARG A 43 -13.51 2.82 -33.82
CA ARG A 43 -14.31 3.16 -35.01
C ARG A 43 -14.78 4.61 -34.97
N LYS A 44 -15.31 5.08 -33.84
CA LYS A 44 -15.78 6.46 -33.69
C LYS A 44 -14.65 7.48 -33.86
N THR A 45 -13.47 7.18 -33.31
CA THR A 45 -12.31 8.07 -33.36
C THR A 45 -11.63 8.09 -34.74
N THR A 46 -11.54 6.94 -35.42
CA THR A 46 -10.79 6.83 -36.69
C THR A 46 -11.65 6.95 -37.95
N GLY A 47 -12.98 6.87 -37.83
CA GLY A 47 -13.91 6.95 -38.96
C GLY A 47 -13.87 5.75 -39.91
N LEU A 48 -13.08 4.72 -39.61
CA LEU A 48 -12.92 3.54 -40.47
C LEU A 48 -14.18 2.63 -40.44
N PRO A 49 -14.52 1.95 -41.55
CA PRO A 49 -15.61 0.98 -41.57
C PRO A 49 -15.41 -0.17 -40.58
N ASN A 50 -16.50 -0.66 -39.96
CA ASN A 50 -16.43 -1.69 -38.90
C ASN A 50 -15.75 -2.99 -39.35
N HIS A 51 -16.01 -3.45 -40.59
CA HIS A 51 -15.36 -4.64 -41.13
C HIS A 51 -13.84 -4.47 -41.25
N HIS A 52 -13.39 -3.25 -41.61
CA HIS A 52 -11.98 -2.90 -41.78
C HIS A 52 -11.26 -2.84 -40.43
N VAL A 53 -11.86 -2.17 -39.43
CA VAL A 53 -11.32 -2.13 -38.05
C VAL A 53 -11.21 -3.54 -37.46
N ARG A 54 -12.24 -4.40 -37.65
CA ARG A 54 -12.20 -5.79 -37.16
C ARG A 54 -11.12 -6.63 -37.85
N ALA A 55 -10.91 -6.45 -39.15
CA ALA A 55 -9.84 -7.13 -39.88
C ALA A 55 -8.45 -6.66 -39.42
N LEU A 56 -8.29 -5.36 -39.22
CA LEU A 56 -7.05 -4.71 -38.80
C LEU A 56 -6.59 -5.08 -37.38
N LEU A 57 -7.56 -5.25 -36.48
CA LEU A 57 -7.33 -5.55 -35.05
C LEU A 57 -7.40 -7.06 -34.73
N LYS A 58 -7.71 -7.91 -35.72
CA LYS A 58 -7.83 -9.35 -35.54
C LYS A 58 -6.51 -9.92 -35.02
N GLY A 59 -6.56 -10.57 -33.86
CA GLY A 59 -5.39 -11.20 -33.23
C GLY A 59 -4.43 -10.25 -32.52
N LYS A 60 -4.71 -8.93 -32.49
CA LYS A 60 -3.89 -7.97 -31.74
C LYS A 60 -4.32 -7.94 -30.27
N PRO A 61 -3.38 -7.95 -29.31
CA PRO A 61 -3.71 -7.79 -27.90
C PRO A 61 -4.23 -6.36 -27.66
N ARG A 62 -5.36 -6.26 -26.96
CA ARG A 62 -5.90 -4.97 -26.51
C ARG A 62 -5.17 -4.57 -25.23
N ALA A 63 -4.69 -3.33 -25.14
CA ALA A 63 -4.27 -2.80 -23.84
C ALA A 63 -5.48 -2.82 -22.90
N LEU A 64 -5.34 -3.47 -21.74
CA LEU A 64 -6.35 -3.28 -20.69
C LEU A 64 -6.14 -1.86 -20.18
N ASN A 65 -7.15 -1.00 -20.25
CA ASN A 65 -7.14 0.34 -19.65
C ASN A 65 -7.84 0.26 -18.29
N THR A 66 -7.31 -0.57 -17.40
CA THR A 66 -7.80 -0.74 -16.03
C THR A 66 -6.81 -0.09 -15.06
N PRO A 67 -7.26 0.39 -13.88
CA PRO A 67 -6.35 0.91 -12.86
C PRO A 67 -5.21 -0.06 -12.54
N LEU A 68 -5.52 -1.37 -12.54
CA LEU A 68 -4.55 -2.43 -12.31
C LEU A 68 -3.46 -2.49 -13.39
N SER A 69 -3.83 -2.46 -14.67
CA SER A 69 -2.84 -2.54 -15.75
C SER A 69 -1.98 -1.28 -15.84
N LYS A 70 -2.57 -0.10 -15.64
CA LYS A 70 -1.84 1.17 -15.55
C LYS A 70 -0.85 1.18 -14.40
N SER A 71 -1.30 0.78 -13.21
CA SER A 71 -0.45 0.68 -12.01
C SER A 71 0.70 -0.29 -12.26
N VAL A 72 0.43 -1.48 -12.80
CA VAL A 72 1.49 -2.46 -13.11
C VAL A 72 2.49 -1.90 -14.13
N ALA A 73 2.05 -1.13 -15.12
CA ALA A 73 2.96 -0.53 -16.09
C ALA A 73 3.87 0.52 -15.44
N ARG A 74 3.29 1.48 -14.71
CA ARG A 74 4.03 2.57 -14.04
C ARG A 74 4.97 2.04 -12.96
N VAL A 75 4.48 1.13 -12.12
CA VAL A 75 5.30 0.52 -11.05
C VAL A 75 6.44 -0.29 -11.64
N TYR A 76 6.22 -1.00 -12.75
CA TYR A 76 7.28 -1.76 -13.41
C TYR A 76 8.44 -0.87 -13.86
N GLU A 77 8.16 0.28 -14.47
CA GLU A 77 9.18 1.24 -14.91
C GLU A 77 10.05 1.78 -13.78
N LEU A 78 9.48 1.93 -12.58
CA LEU A 78 10.24 2.35 -11.39
C LEU A 78 10.98 1.17 -10.76
N ALA A 79 10.32 0.01 -10.65
CA ALA A 79 10.83 -1.13 -9.91
C ALA A 79 12.06 -1.78 -10.55
N ILE A 80 12.27 -1.64 -11.87
CA ILE A 80 13.45 -2.15 -12.58
C ILE A 80 14.69 -1.24 -12.45
N ARG A 81 14.53 -0.04 -11.88
CA ARG A 81 15.66 0.88 -11.69
C ARG A 81 16.67 0.27 -10.71
N PRO A 82 17.95 0.69 -10.75
CA PRO A 82 18.95 0.22 -9.78
C PRO A 82 18.54 0.46 -8.32
N LEU A 83 17.82 1.56 -8.05
CA LEU A 83 17.31 1.90 -6.72
C LEU A 83 15.99 1.19 -6.38
N GLY A 84 15.32 0.59 -7.37
CA GLY A 84 13.97 0.06 -7.23
C GLY A 84 12.91 1.15 -7.07
N ILE A 85 11.76 0.75 -6.54
CA ILE A 85 10.63 1.62 -6.19
C ILE A 85 10.42 1.62 -4.67
N LYS A 86 10.21 2.80 -4.09
CA LYS A 86 9.84 3.00 -2.68
C LYS A 86 8.36 2.71 -2.43
N ASP A 87 8.01 2.41 -1.19
CA ASP A 87 6.63 2.09 -0.82
C ASP A 87 5.74 3.34 -0.92
N TYR A 88 6.26 4.54 -0.64
CA TYR A 88 5.55 5.80 -0.89
C TYR A 88 5.30 6.05 -2.40
N GLU A 89 6.29 5.85 -3.28
CA GLU A 89 6.12 6.02 -4.73
C GLU A 89 5.08 5.03 -5.30
N LEU A 90 5.10 3.79 -4.81
CA LEU A 90 4.09 2.81 -5.14
C LEU A 90 2.70 3.27 -4.70
N ARG A 91 2.57 3.78 -3.47
CA ARG A 91 1.29 4.25 -2.93
C ARG A 91 0.77 5.46 -3.68
N ASP A 92 1.64 6.37 -4.09
CA ASP A 92 1.28 7.54 -4.90
C ASP A 92 0.71 7.11 -6.25
N ILE A 93 1.37 6.18 -6.95
CA ILE A 93 0.84 5.63 -8.22
C ILE A 93 -0.54 5.00 -7.99
N LEU A 94 -0.67 4.19 -6.94
CA LEU A 94 -1.94 3.52 -6.65
C LEU A 94 -3.04 4.52 -6.29
N HIS A 95 -2.71 5.57 -5.56
CA HIS A 95 -3.62 6.65 -5.24
C HIS A 95 -4.09 7.39 -6.51
N GLU A 96 -3.18 7.69 -7.44
CA GLU A 96 -3.54 8.33 -8.71
C GLU A 96 -4.43 7.44 -9.60
N GLU A 97 -4.17 6.13 -9.65
CA GLU A 97 -4.89 5.23 -10.55
C GLU A 97 -6.22 4.74 -9.99
N TYR A 98 -6.30 4.52 -8.68
CA TYR A 98 -7.52 4.02 -8.03
C TYR A 98 -8.33 5.14 -7.37
N GLY A 99 -7.70 6.24 -6.97
CA GLY A 99 -8.30 7.35 -6.24
C GLY A 99 -8.50 7.08 -4.75
N SER A 100 -9.17 8.03 -4.10
CA SER A 100 -9.61 7.94 -2.70
C SER A 100 -11.14 8.01 -2.61
N ASN A 101 -11.65 7.58 -1.45
CA ASN A 101 -13.04 7.74 -1.03
C ASN A 101 -13.06 8.49 0.29
N TRP A 102 -14.06 9.33 0.48
CA TRP A 102 -14.35 9.93 1.78
C TRP A 102 -14.96 8.89 2.72
N ASP A 103 -14.43 8.76 3.94
CA ASP A 103 -15.03 7.99 5.03
C ASP A 103 -15.84 8.95 5.92
N GLU A 104 -17.16 8.97 5.74
CA GLU A 104 -18.08 9.84 6.49
C GLU A 104 -18.12 9.53 7.99
N GLN A 105 -17.73 8.32 8.41
CA GLN A 105 -17.70 7.95 9.83
C GLN A 105 -16.45 8.46 10.53
N LYS A 106 -15.33 8.52 9.81
CA LYS A 106 -14.04 8.94 10.35
C LYS A 106 -13.67 10.37 9.99
N GLY A 107 -14.38 10.99 9.06
CA GLY A 107 -14.08 12.32 8.57
C GLY A 107 -12.73 12.39 7.87
N CYS A 108 -12.33 11.34 7.14
CA CYS A 108 -11.05 11.32 6.45
C CYS A 108 -11.12 10.59 5.10
N TYR A 109 -10.20 10.91 4.19
CA TYR A 109 -10.05 10.17 2.95
C TYR A 109 -9.34 8.83 3.22
N HIS A 110 -9.90 7.75 2.67
CA HIS A 110 -9.23 6.46 2.58
C HIS A 110 -8.90 6.15 1.13
N ALA A 111 -7.69 5.65 0.88
CA ALA A 111 -7.32 5.14 -0.43
C ALA A 111 -8.26 3.99 -0.83
N LYS A 112 -8.71 3.97 -2.08
CA LYS A 112 -9.52 2.85 -2.62
C LYS A 112 -8.72 1.54 -2.73
N THR A 113 -7.42 1.61 -2.53
CA THR A 113 -6.51 0.47 -2.62
C THR A 113 -6.48 -0.33 -1.33
N THR A 114 -6.78 -1.62 -1.44
CA THR A 114 -6.63 -2.58 -0.34
C THR A 114 -5.21 -3.17 -0.29
N PRO A 115 -4.79 -3.76 0.84
CA PRO A 115 -3.55 -4.54 0.91
C PRO A 115 -3.46 -5.63 -0.16
N ASP A 116 -4.58 -6.27 -0.51
CA ASP A 116 -4.65 -7.27 -1.58
C ASP A 116 -4.38 -6.67 -2.96
N THR A 117 -4.85 -5.44 -3.20
CA THR A 117 -4.57 -4.70 -4.44
C THR A 117 -3.07 -4.45 -4.59
N ILE A 118 -2.42 -3.97 -3.52
CA ILE A 118 -0.97 -3.74 -3.48
C ILE A 118 -0.22 -5.05 -3.77
N LYS A 119 -0.62 -6.14 -3.11
CA LYS A 119 -0.03 -7.48 -3.29
C LYS A 119 -0.18 -7.95 -4.74
N GLN A 120 -1.36 -7.78 -5.33
CA GLN A 120 -1.64 -8.17 -6.71
C GLN A 120 -0.80 -7.39 -7.71
N VAL A 121 -0.64 -6.08 -7.50
CA VAL A 121 0.22 -5.23 -8.35
C VAL A 121 1.67 -5.67 -8.25
N LYS A 122 2.22 -5.83 -7.04
CA LYS A 122 3.60 -6.30 -6.83
C LYS A 122 3.84 -7.66 -7.51
N GLU A 123 2.89 -8.59 -7.43
CA GLU A 123 3.02 -9.90 -8.07
C GLU A 123 3.02 -9.83 -9.60
N LYS A 124 2.09 -9.08 -10.19
CA LYS A 124 2.04 -8.90 -11.65
C LYS A 124 3.28 -8.20 -12.21
N VAL A 125 3.85 -7.26 -11.45
CA VAL A 125 5.11 -6.60 -11.79
C VAL A 125 6.27 -7.60 -11.77
N ARG A 126 6.35 -8.47 -10.76
CA ARG A 126 7.35 -9.56 -10.72
C ARG A 126 7.17 -10.55 -11.86
N ASP A 127 5.94 -10.94 -12.19
CA ASP A 127 5.66 -11.84 -13.32
C ASP A 127 6.07 -11.23 -14.66
N ARG A 128 5.84 -9.92 -14.82
CA ARG A 128 6.31 -9.17 -15.99
C ARG A 128 7.84 -9.14 -16.04
N ALA A 129 8.50 -8.81 -14.94
CA ALA A 129 9.96 -8.77 -14.85
C ALA A 129 10.60 -10.12 -15.17
N ARG A 130 10.05 -11.22 -14.62
CA ARG A 130 10.48 -12.59 -14.92
C ARG A 130 10.40 -12.91 -16.42
N ARG A 131 9.31 -12.51 -17.09
CA ARG A 131 9.15 -12.72 -18.54
C ARG A 131 10.12 -11.89 -19.38
N GLU A 132 10.46 -10.70 -18.92
CA GLU A 132 11.36 -9.76 -19.60
C GLU A 132 12.85 -9.95 -19.19
N GLY A 133 13.14 -10.93 -18.33
CA GLY A 133 14.50 -11.20 -17.84
C GLY A 133 15.09 -10.10 -16.95
N GLN A 134 14.23 -9.26 -16.36
CA GLN A 134 14.62 -8.15 -15.50
C GLN A 134 14.45 -8.54 -14.01
N SER A 135 15.25 -7.91 -13.15
CA SER A 135 15.03 -7.92 -11.71
C SER A 135 14.20 -6.71 -11.30
N VAL A 136 13.33 -6.89 -10.30
CA VAL A 136 12.56 -5.80 -9.70
C VAL A 136 12.89 -5.69 -8.22
N ILE A 137 13.01 -4.46 -7.74
CA ILE A 137 13.36 -4.16 -6.35
C ILE A 137 12.26 -3.29 -5.76
N PHE A 138 11.66 -3.78 -4.68
CA PHE A 138 10.70 -3.02 -3.87
C PHE A 138 11.40 -2.68 -2.55
N VAL A 139 11.62 -1.40 -2.29
CA VAL A 139 12.40 -0.92 -1.17
C VAL A 139 11.47 -0.33 -0.11
N MET A 140 11.72 -0.66 1.16
CA MET A 140 11.00 -0.05 2.27
C MET A 140 11.41 1.42 2.44
N ASP A 141 10.49 2.28 2.87
CA ASP A 141 10.70 3.73 2.92
C ASP A 141 11.84 4.14 3.87
N TRP A 142 12.08 3.38 4.95
CA TRP A 142 13.14 3.69 5.92
C TRP A 142 14.54 3.30 5.44
N VAL A 143 14.68 2.49 4.39
CA VAL A 143 16.00 2.03 3.90
C VAL A 143 16.72 3.20 3.21
N CYS A 144 17.98 3.44 3.57
CA CYS A 144 18.81 4.42 2.89
C CYS A 144 19.36 3.85 1.58
N ASP A 145 19.14 4.55 0.46
CA ASP A 145 19.49 4.04 -0.87
C ASP A 145 21.00 3.92 -1.12
N SER A 146 21.79 4.85 -0.57
CA SER A 146 23.25 4.83 -0.69
C SER A 146 23.91 3.85 0.28
N LEU A 147 23.24 3.52 1.39
CA LEU A 147 23.81 2.76 2.51
C LEU A 147 22.78 1.73 3.03
N ALA A 148 22.25 0.90 2.14
CA ALA A 148 21.12 0.01 2.45
C ALA A 148 21.44 -0.98 3.58
N THR A 149 22.60 -1.64 3.53
CA THR A 149 23.01 -2.59 4.57
C THR A 149 23.32 -1.90 5.89
N GLU A 150 24.05 -0.79 5.86
CA GLU A 150 24.44 -0.07 7.07
C GLU A 150 23.22 0.54 7.78
N SER A 151 22.29 1.16 7.04
CA SER A 151 21.06 1.71 7.61
C SER A 151 20.19 0.62 8.27
N ARG A 152 20.08 -0.57 7.66
CA ARG A 152 19.43 -1.73 8.30
C ARG A 152 20.15 -2.15 9.57
N VAL A 153 21.47 -2.38 9.51
CA VAL A 153 22.25 -2.86 10.65
C VAL A 153 22.19 -1.86 11.81
N PHE A 154 22.22 -0.57 11.50
CA PHE A 154 22.06 0.50 12.48
C PHE A 154 20.71 0.40 13.19
N LEU A 155 19.59 0.28 12.46
CA LEU A 155 18.26 0.16 13.06
C LEU A 155 18.10 -1.14 13.87
N GLU A 156 18.66 -2.26 13.40
CA GLU A 156 18.67 -3.52 14.15
C GLU A 156 19.44 -3.39 15.47
N SER A 157 20.62 -2.76 15.44
CA SER A 157 21.43 -2.51 16.64
C SER A 157 20.75 -1.52 17.61
N ALA A 158 20.15 -0.46 17.08
CA ALA A 158 19.38 0.49 17.88
C ALA A 158 18.18 -0.19 18.56
N ALA A 159 17.45 -1.04 17.84
CA ALA A 159 16.34 -1.80 18.40
C ALA A 159 16.79 -2.72 19.55
N LEU A 160 17.89 -3.45 19.39
CA LEU A 160 18.46 -4.29 20.46
C LEU A 160 18.87 -3.45 21.69
N SER A 161 19.49 -2.30 21.46
CA SER A 161 19.93 -1.40 22.53
C SER A 161 18.74 -0.83 23.30
N LEU A 162 17.66 -0.44 22.60
CA LEU A 162 16.42 0.01 23.21
C LEU A 162 15.75 -1.10 24.03
N MET A 163 15.73 -2.33 23.51
CA MET A 163 15.17 -3.47 24.23
C MET A 163 15.98 -3.82 25.48
N ALA A 164 17.31 -3.76 25.42
CA ALA A 164 18.16 -3.92 26.60
C ALA A 164 17.83 -2.86 27.67
N ARG A 165 17.60 -1.62 27.25
CA ARG A 165 17.22 -0.54 28.18
C ARG A 165 15.84 -0.73 28.79
N VAL A 166 14.88 -1.27 28.03
CA VAL A 166 13.57 -1.68 28.56
C VAL A 166 13.75 -2.76 29.62
N ASP A 167 14.58 -3.76 29.35
CA ASP A 167 14.82 -4.86 30.29
C ASP A 167 15.50 -4.37 31.58
N GLU A 168 16.47 -3.45 31.48
CA GLU A 168 17.08 -2.77 32.64
C GLU A 168 16.04 -2.02 33.49
N CYS A 169 15.20 -1.20 32.88
CA CYS A 169 14.14 -0.47 33.59
C CYS A 169 13.14 -1.42 34.28
N VAL A 170 12.80 -2.54 33.65
CA VAL A 170 11.92 -3.55 34.24
C VAL A 170 12.60 -4.25 35.42
N ASN A 171 13.89 -4.57 35.29
CA ASN A 171 14.64 -5.16 36.40
C ASN A 171 14.73 -4.20 37.60
N GLU A 172 15.07 -2.92 37.37
CA GLU A 172 15.07 -1.90 38.43
C GLU A 172 13.69 -1.73 39.09
N PHE A 173 12.62 -1.81 38.28
CA PHE A 173 11.25 -1.78 38.81
C PHE A 173 10.96 -3.00 39.69
N MET A 174 11.31 -4.21 39.23
CA MET A 174 11.08 -5.44 39.99
C MET A 174 11.92 -5.49 41.27
N GLU A 175 13.16 -5.00 41.26
CA GLU A 175 14.00 -4.90 42.46
C GLU A 175 13.36 -4.04 43.56
N ARG A 176 12.60 -2.99 43.20
CA ARG A 176 12.01 -2.04 44.15
C ARG A 176 10.56 -2.37 44.51
N PHE A 177 9.81 -2.95 43.58
CA PHE A 177 8.34 -3.03 43.65
C PHE A 177 7.79 -4.44 43.39
N ALA A 178 8.61 -5.48 43.41
CA ALA A 178 8.16 -6.86 43.26
C ALA A 178 7.10 -7.24 44.32
N ALA A 179 5.99 -7.79 43.86
CA ALA A 179 4.95 -8.34 44.72
C ALA A 179 5.42 -9.67 45.33
N HIS A 180 5.30 -9.85 46.65
CA HIS A 180 5.76 -11.05 47.37
C HIS A 180 7.29 -11.27 47.35
N ALA A 181 8.08 -10.19 47.26
CA ALA A 181 9.54 -10.24 47.16
C ALA A 181 10.28 -11.03 48.26
N THR A 182 9.64 -11.25 49.42
CA THR A 182 10.22 -12.00 50.56
C THR A 182 9.72 -13.43 50.68
N GLU A 183 8.81 -13.86 49.80
CA GLU A 183 8.17 -15.18 49.85
C GLU A 183 8.87 -16.14 48.88
N ASP A 184 9.35 -17.27 49.40
CA ASP A 184 9.97 -18.35 48.60
C ASP A 184 8.92 -19.43 48.32
N SER A 185 8.10 -19.19 47.29
CA SER A 185 7.05 -20.12 46.83
C SER A 185 6.87 -20.07 45.32
N GLU A 186 6.43 -21.18 44.72
CA GLU A 186 6.14 -21.24 43.28
C GLU A 186 5.08 -20.21 42.85
N GLU A 187 4.15 -19.87 43.74
CA GLU A 187 3.11 -18.88 43.51
C GLU A 187 3.68 -17.46 43.47
N ALA A 188 4.64 -17.14 44.35
CA ALA A 188 5.37 -15.88 44.36
C ALA A 188 6.23 -15.72 43.09
N ASP A 189 6.92 -16.78 42.65
CA ASP A 189 7.68 -16.78 41.39
C ASP A 189 6.80 -16.52 40.17
N LEU A 190 5.62 -17.15 40.14
CA LEU A 190 4.65 -16.93 39.07
C LEU A 190 4.09 -15.50 39.10
N ALA A 191 3.84 -14.95 40.29
CA ALA A 191 3.39 -13.57 40.46
C ALA A 191 4.45 -12.57 39.98
N HIS A 192 5.73 -12.79 40.33
CA HIS A 192 6.87 -12.00 39.85
C HIS A 192 6.94 -11.99 38.33
N CYS A 193 6.87 -13.16 37.69
CA CYS A 193 6.95 -13.26 36.22
C CYS A 193 5.78 -12.51 35.54
N LYS A 194 4.56 -12.63 36.08
CA LYS A 194 3.38 -11.92 35.57
C LYS A 194 3.53 -10.41 35.73
N GLN A 195 4.03 -9.94 36.87
CA GLN A 195 4.25 -8.52 37.12
C GLN A 195 5.33 -7.95 36.19
N ALA A 196 6.47 -8.62 36.03
CA ALA A 196 7.54 -8.20 35.13
C ALA A 196 7.05 -8.11 33.67
N TYR A 197 6.28 -9.10 33.21
CA TYR A 197 5.66 -9.08 31.88
C TYR A 197 4.68 -7.90 31.73
N ALA A 198 3.84 -7.66 32.72
CA ALA A 198 2.88 -6.57 32.71
C ALA A 198 3.58 -5.19 32.70
N ALA A 199 4.62 -5.02 33.52
CA ALA A 199 5.43 -3.80 33.59
C ALA A 199 6.12 -3.52 32.25
N ARG A 200 6.78 -4.53 31.66
CA ARG A 200 7.37 -4.43 30.32
C ARG A 200 6.36 -3.99 29.28
N ARG A 201 5.18 -4.61 29.27
CA ARG A 201 4.11 -4.26 28.32
C ARG A 201 3.59 -2.85 28.54
N HIS A 202 3.44 -2.41 29.79
CA HIS A 202 3.01 -1.05 30.10
C HIS A 202 4.03 0.00 29.62
N LEU A 203 5.32 -0.23 29.88
CA LEU A 203 6.41 0.63 29.40
C LEU A 203 6.39 0.74 27.86
N LEU A 204 6.32 -0.39 27.16
CA LEU A 204 6.29 -0.43 25.69
C LEU A 204 5.07 0.29 25.10
N LYS A 205 3.91 0.23 25.77
CA LYS A 205 2.73 1.00 25.36
C LYS A 205 3.00 2.51 25.42
N LEU A 206 3.55 2.99 26.54
CA LEU A 206 3.82 4.41 26.75
C LEU A 206 4.82 4.97 25.73
N VAL A 207 5.89 4.22 25.44
CA VAL A 207 6.97 4.72 24.56
C VAL A 207 6.71 4.53 23.07
N SER A 208 5.92 3.53 22.68
CA SER A 208 5.72 3.24 21.25
C SER A 208 4.77 4.22 20.58
N GLY A 209 3.71 4.69 21.27
CA GLY A 209 2.64 5.47 20.66
C GLY A 209 1.87 4.73 19.54
N LEU A 210 2.19 3.46 19.29
CA LEU A 210 1.58 2.61 18.26
C LEU A 210 0.42 1.77 18.80
N HIS A 211 0.06 1.96 20.07
CA HIS A 211 -1.06 1.28 20.71
C HIS A 211 -2.38 2.02 20.40
N PRO A 212 -3.51 1.33 20.22
CA PRO A 212 -4.80 1.95 19.85
C PRO A 212 -5.39 2.87 20.94
N GLU A 213 -4.98 2.70 22.19
CA GLU A 213 -5.35 3.59 23.31
C GLU A 213 -4.35 4.76 23.36
N PRO A 214 -4.82 6.03 23.34
CA PRO A 214 -3.97 7.20 23.51
C PRO A 214 -3.25 7.20 24.86
N ASN A 215 -2.02 7.73 24.90
CA ASN A 215 -1.21 7.78 26.11
C ASN A 215 -1.88 8.56 27.25
N SER A 216 -2.61 9.66 26.95
CA SER A 216 -3.35 10.43 27.96
C SER A 216 -4.38 9.57 28.69
N SER A 217 -5.24 8.86 27.95
CA SER A 217 -6.24 7.96 28.53
C SER A 217 -5.61 6.80 29.30
N LEU A 218 -4.49 6.26 28.82
CA LEU A 218 -3.75 5.22 29.52
C LEU A 218 -3.20 5.72 30.87
N LEU A 219 -2.62 6.92 30.89
CA LEU A 219 -2.07 7.54 32.10
C LEU A 219 -3.17 7.92 33.10
N GLU A 220 -4.28 8.49 32.64
CA GLU A 220 -5.45 8.78 33.48
C GLU A 220 -5.97 7.51 34.16
N ARG A 221 -6.13 6.42 33.40
CA ARG A 221 -6.59 5.15 33.94
C ARG A 221 -5.61 4.55 34.95
N THR A 222 -4.31 4.61 34.68
CA THR A 222 -3.30 4.14 35.64
C THR A 222 -3.32 4.98 36.91
N THR A 223 -3.39 6.32 36.78
CA THR A 223 -3.43 7.26 37.90
C THR A 223 -4.66 7.04 38.78
N ALA A 224 -5.84 6.89 38.18
CA ALA A 224 -7.07 6.63 38.93
C ALA A 224 -7.00 5.33 39.75
N VAL A 225 -6.34 4.28 39.22
CA VAL A 225 -6.15 3.02 39.95
C VAL A 225 -5.13 3.18 41.08
N THR A 226 -4.01 3.87 40.84
CA THR A 226 -3.00 4.09 41.88
C THR A 226 -3.51 5.01 42.98
N ASP A 227 -4.21 6.09 42.64
CA ASP A 227 -4.80 7.02 43.61
C ASP A 227 -5.84 6.33 44.49
N ALA A 228 -6.63 5.42 43.91
CA ALA A 228 -7.58 4.61 44.66
C ALA A 228 -6.88 3.65 45.64
N LEU A 229 -5.74 3.08 45.25
CA LEU A 229 -4.92 2.22 46.13
C LEU A 229 -4.21 3.02 47.22
N ASP A 230 -3.73 4.22 46.91
CA ASP A 230 -3.05 5.12 47.84
C ASP A 230 -4.03 5.88 48.76
N GLY A 231 -5.34 5.76 48.49
CA GLY A 231 -6.39 6.44 49.25
C GLY A 231 -6.44 7.96 49.03
N ILE A 232 -5.89 8.45 47.91
CA ILE A 232 -5.77 9.87 47.55
C ILE A 232 -7.07 10.39 46.88
N SER A 233 -8.17 9.63 46.89
CA SER A 233 -9.34 9.91 46.05
C SER A 233 -9.95 11.29 46.31
N ASP A 234 -9.71 12.22 45.39
CA ASP A 234 -10.63 13.30 45.10
C ASP A 234 -11.88 12.69 44.44
N LEU A 235 -13.06 13.17 44.84
CA LEU A 235 -14.35 12.69 44.34
C LEU A 235 -14.36 12.63 42.80
N PRO A 236 -14.83 11.53 42.18
CA PRO A 236 -14.80 11.41 40.73
C PRO A 236 -15.63 12.54 40.12
N ALA A 237 -14.99 13.34 39.25
CA ALA A 237 -15.72 14.22 38.36
C ALA A 237 -16.70 13.35 37.55
N PRO A 238 -17.98 13.77 37.42
CA PRO A 238 -18.96 12.98 36.68
C PRO A 238 -18.41 12.70 35.27
N PRO A 239 -18.56 11.45 34.77
CA PRO A 239 -18.08 11.12 33.44
C PRO A 239 -18.72 12.10 32.46
N VAL A 240 -17.89 12.90 31.80
CA VAL A 240 -18.36 13.70 30.68
C VAL A 240 -18.83 12.67 29.65
N PRO A 241 -20.12 12.64 29.30
CA PRO A 241 -20.59 11.71 28.28
C PRO A 241 -19.75 11.95 27.05
N ARG A 242 -18.99 10.93 26.65
CA ARG A 242 -18.26 10.95 25.39
C ARG A 242 -19.34 11.15 24.33
N GLN A 243 -19.42 12.35 23.78
CA GLN A 243 -20.27 12.58 22.61
C GLN A 243 -19.75 11.60 21.56
N GLU A 244 -20.54 10.56 21.28
CA GLU A 244 -20.40 9.89 19.99
C GLU A 244 -20.46 11.01 18.94
N PRO A 245 -19.50 11.10 18.01
CA PRO A 245 -19.52 12.14 17.01
C PRO A 245 -20.90 12.11 16.34
N ALA A 246 -21.64 13.19 16.57
CA ALA A 246 -22.99 13.33 16.11
C ALA A 246 -22.96 13.53 14.59
N GLY A 247 -23.36 12.50 13.85
CA GLY A 247 -23.61 12.59 12.42
C GLY A 247 -22.41 12.28 11.52
N LEU A 248 -22.76 11.93 10.28
CA LEU A 248 -21.82 11.78 9.17
C LEU A 248 -21.02 13.08 9.02
N ILE A 249 -19.69 12.98 9.08
CA ILE A 249 -18.80 14.13 8.86
C ILE A 249 -18.78 14.38 7.35
N PRO A 250 -19.29 15.51 6.85
CA PRO A 250 -19.32 15.77 5.41
C PRO A 250 -17.90 16.04 4.88
N GLU A 251 -17.69 15.72 3.61
CA GLU A 251 -16.41 15.94 2.93
C GLU A 251 -16.04 17.44 2.92
N PRO A 252 -14.89 17.84 3.50
CA PRO A 252 -14.48 19.23 3.56
C PRO A 252 -14.11 19.72 2.16
N SER A 253 -14.57 20.92 1.81
CA SER A 253 -14.46 21.51 0.47
C SER A 253 -13.07 22.07 0.11
N ASN A 254 -11.99 21.53 0.71
CA ASN A 254 -10.56 21.88 0.64
C ASN A 254 -10.06 23.12 1.43
N SER A 255 -9.01 22.89 2.24
CA SER A 255 -7.69 23.48 1.96
C SER A 255 -6.49 22.60 2.40
N ASN A 256 -6.63 21.63 3.33
CA ASN A 256 -5.58 20.63 3.57
C ASN A 256 -6.07 19.45 4.46
N ALA A 257 -6.45 18.33 3.84
CA ALA A 257 -7.00 17.17 4.56
C ALA A 257 -6.07 16.58 5.64
N PHE A 258 -4.75 16.78 5.50
CA PHE A 258 -3.77 16.35 6.50
C PHE A 258 -3.77 17.24 7.75
N LEU A 259 -3.93 18.56 7.59
CA LEU A 259 -4.00 19.50 8.72
C LEU A 259 -5.30 19.29 9.49
N ASP A 260 -6.42 19.10 8.79
CA ASP A 260 -7.72 18.80 9.39
C ASP A 260 -7.68 17.49 10.21
N TYR A 261 -6.96 16.47 9.73
CA TYR A 261 -6.76 15.21 10.46
C TYR A 261 -5.88 15.39 11.72
N ILE A 262 -4.77 16.13 11.62
CA ILE A 262 -3.86 16.39 12.75
C ILE A 262 -4.56 17.22 13.83
N GLU A 263 -5.35 18.22 13.45
CA GLU A 263 -6.18 19.02 14.36
C GLU A 263 -7.26 18.15 15.04
N ALA A 264 -7.94 17.26 14.29
CA ALA A 264 -8.92 16.33 14.86
C ALA A 264 -8.30 15.29 15.82
N GLN A 265 -7.02 14.96 15.67
CA GLN A 265 -6.27 14.12 16.62
C GLN A 265 -5.71 14.90 17.83
N GLY A 266 -5.86 16.23 17.86
CA GLY A 266 -5.35 17.09 18.94
C GLY A 266 -3.83 17.20 18.96
N TRP A 267 -3.17 17.08 17.81
CA TRP A 267 -1.72 17.18 17.67
C TRP A 267 -1.24 18.62 17.36
N LEU A 268 -2.19 19.54 17.14
CA LEU A 268 -2.01 20.99 17.06
C LEU A 268 -2.74 21.66 18.23
#